data_AF-X1I3N2-F1
#
_entry.id   AF-X1I3N2-F1
#
_cell.length_a   1.000
_cell.length_b   1.000
_cell.length_c   1.000
_cell.angle_alpha   90.00
_cell.angle_beta   90.00
_cell.angle_gamma   90.00
#
_symmetry.space_group_name_H-M   'P 1'
#
loop_
_entity.id
_entity.type
_entity.pdbx_description
1 polymer ?
#
loop_
_entity_poly.entity_id
_entity_poly.type
_entity_poly.pdbx_seq_one_letter_code
_entity_poly.pdbx_strand_id
1 'polypeptide(L)'
;MTKEEILAMGAGVEMDTAVHQEVMCRKEPSLIHPLPEYSEDISATWQILKRLREEYWCIEVRIADGCWVIMELLRTPPIKVEVNAGTPFEKLPEAICKAALLAKLEAGNG
;
A
#
# COMPACT_ATOMS: atom_id res chain seq x y z
N MET A 1 1.67 -3.04 -14.54
CA MET A 1 1.94 -3.75 -13.27
C MET A 1 0.75 -4.66 -12.97
N THR A 2 1.00 -5.96 -12.79
CA THR A 2 -0.01 -6.98 -12.50
C THR A 2 -0.12 -7.28 -11.00
N LYS A 3 -1.16 -8.02 -10.61
CA LYS A 3 -1.37 -8.44 -9.21
C LYS A 3 -0.24 -9.34 -8.71
N GLU A 4 0.22 -10.27 -9.54
CA GLU A 4 1.29 -11.21 -9.23
C GLU A 4 2.63 -10.49 -9.05
N GLU A 5 2.91 -9.50 -9.90
CA GLU A 5 4.10 -8.63 -9.78
C GLU A 5 4.10 -7.88 -8.44
N ILE A 6 2.98 -7.26 -8.06
CA ILE A 6 2.86 -6.52 -6.80
C ILE A 6 3.09 -7.43 -5.58
N LEU A 7 2.51 -8.63 -5.59
CA LEU A 7 2.65 -9.57 -4.47
C LEU A 7 4.06 -10.13 -4.34
N ALA A 8 4.75 -10.37 -5.47
CA ALA A 8 6.13 -10.87 -5.51
C ALA A 8 7.17 -9.79 -5.20
N MET A 9 6.84 -8.51 -5.37
CA MET A 9 7.75 -7.38 -5.14
C MET A 9 8.20 -7.35 -3.67
N GLY A 10 9.50 -7.21 -3.43
CA GLY A 10 10.05 -7.00 -2.08
C GLY A 10 10.01 -5.52 -1.67
N ALA A 11 10.24 -5.25 -0.38
CA ALA A 11 10.53 -3.89 0.06
C ALA A 11 11.77 -3.31 -0.65
N GLY A 12 11.76 -2.00 -0.88
CA GLY A 12 12.86 -1.26 -1.50
C GLY A 12 12.40 -0.30 -2.60
N VAL A 13 13.40 0.27 -3.30
CA VAL A 13 13.24 1.38 -4.26
C VAL A 13 12.20 1.12 -5.34
N GLU A 14 12.10 -0.11 -5.85
CA GLU A 14 11.12 -0.47 -6.88
C GLU A 14 9.68 -0.28 -6.37
N MET A 15 9.38 -0.82 -5.18
CA MET A 15 8.08 -0.68 -4.54
C MET A 15 7.78 0.77 -4.17
N ASP A 16 8.76 1.46 -3.60
CA ASP A 16 8.59 2.85 -3.19
C ASP A 16 8.29 3.75 -4.38
N THR A 17 8.97 3.52 -5.51
CA THR A 17 8.74 4.26 -6.76
C THR A 17 7.34 4.00 -7.29
N ALA A 18 6.92 2.73 -7.35
CA ALA A 18 5.59 2.35 -7.79
C ALA A 18 4.50 3.01 -6.91
N VAL A 19 4.65 2.95 -5.58
CA VAL A 19 3.73 3.63 -4.65
C VAL A 19 3.71 5.14 -4.88
N HIS A 20 4.88 5.76 -5.06
CA HIS A 20 4.99 7.20 -5.26
C HIS A 20 4.26 7.68 -6.50
N GLN A 21 4.38 6.93 -7.59
CA GLN A 21 3.78 7.27 -8.87
C GLN A 21 2.29 6.94 -8.90
N GLU A 22 1.92 5.71 -8.53
CA GLU A 22 0.56 5.19 -8.71
C GLU A 22 -0.38 5.58 -7.58
N VAL A 23 0.10 5.54 -6.33
CA VAL A 23 -0.75 5.79 -5.16
C VAL A 23 -0.73 7.26 -4.77
N MET A 24 0.47 7.84 -4.69
CA MET A 24 0.63 9.23 -4.28
C MET A 24 0.42 10.21 -5.44
N CYS A 25 0.32 9.73 -6.68
CA CYS A 25 0.17 10.52 -7.91
C CYS A 25 1.22 11.63 -8.03
N ARG A 26 2.45 11.36 -7.57
CA ARG A 26 3.55 12.33 -7.61
C ARG A 26 4.44 12.07 -8.82
N LYS A 27 5.04 13.15 -9.31
CA LYS A 27 6.09 13.08 -10.35
C LYS A 27 7.31 12.33 -9.82
N GLU A 28 8.20 11.94 -10.72
CA GLU A 28 9.44 11.27 -10.34
C GLU A 28 10.20 12.01 -9.23
N PRO A 29 10.82 11.26 -8.31
CA PRO A 29 11.66 11.84 -7.27
C PRO A 29 12.69 12.78 -7.87
N SER A 30 12.97 13.87 -7.16
CA SER A 30 13.97 14.86 -7.59
C SER A 30 15.02 15.04 -6.50
N LEU A 31 16.15 15.66 -6.85
CA LEU A 31 17.22 15.98 -5.88
C LEU A 31 16.72 16.83 -4.69
N ILE A 32 15.61 17.56 -4.86
CA ILE A 32 15.02 18.43 -3.84
C ILE A 32 13.95 17.68 -3.02
N HIS A 33 13.35 16.64 -3.58
CA HIS A 33 12.34 15.81 -2.95
C HIS A 33 12.70 14.34 -3.16
N PRO A 34 13.54 13.76 -2.27
CA PRO A 34 13.94 12.38 -2.39
C PRO A 34 12.74 11.45 -2.25
N LEU A 35 12.86 10.26 -2.83
CA LEU A 35 11.86 9.21 -2.71
C LEU A 35 11.77 8.76 -1.24
N PRO A 36 10.60 8.85 -0.59
CA PRO A 36 10.43 8.29 0.74
C PRO A 36 10.50 6.76 0.71
N GLU A 37 11.08 6.17 1.76
CA GLU A 37 11.20 4.72 1.95
C GLU A 37 9.85 4.12 2.42
N TYR A 38 8.83 4.20 1.57
CA TYR A 38 7.46 3.81 1.91
C TYR A 38 7.30 2.37 2.41
N SER A 39 8.07 1.45 1.85
CA SER A 39 8.03 0.01 2.11
C SER A 39 8.87 -0.44 3.29
N GLU A 40 9.61 0.48 3.93
CA GLU A 40 10.50 0.20 5.06
C GLU A 40 10.24 1.13 6.26
N ASP A 41 9.91 2.40 6.03
CA ASP A 41 9.57 3.38 7.06
C ASP A 41 8.05 3.48 7.28
N ILE A 42 7.60 2.97 8.44
CA ILE A 42 6.20 3.03 8.87
C ILE A 42 5.63 4.45 8.89
N SER A 43 6.45 5.48 9.16
CA SER A 43 6.02 6.88 9.15
C SER A 43 5.69 7.35 7.73
N ALA A 44 6.55 7.02 6.76
CA ALA A 44 6.29 7.26 5.35
C ALA A 44 5.07 6.45 4.86
N THR A 45 4.95 5.17 5.26
CA THR A 45 3.79 4.32 4.94
C THR A 45 2.48 4.96 5.40
N TRP A 46 2.47 5.61 6.55
CA TRP A 46 1.25 6.24 7.09
C TRP A 46 0.73 7.38 6.19
N GLN A 47 1.59 8.00 5.38
CA GLN A 47 1.16 8.99 4.39
C GLN A 47 0.31 8.35 3.28
N ILE A 48 0.62 7.10 2.92
CA ILE A 48 -0.15 6.32 1.95
C ILE A 48 -1.56 6.07 2.48
N LEU A 49 -1.68 5.61 3.73
CA LEU A 49 -2.98 5.36 4.35
C LEU A 49 -3.82 6.63 4.43
N LYS A 50 -3.21 7.78 4.76
CA LYS A 50 -3.90 9.07 4.71
C LYS A 50 -4.40 9.40 3.31
N ARG A 51 -3.54 9.28 2.30
CA ARG A 51 -3.89 9.55 0.90
C ARG A 51 -5.02 8.65 0.41
N LEU A 52 -4.93 7.35 0.69
CA LEU A 52 -5.96 6.39 0.31
C LEU A 52 -7.27 6.64 1.05
N ARG A 53 -7.21 7.05 2.32
CA ARG A 53 -8.41 7.45 3.07
C ARG A 53 -9.05 8.70 2.50
N GLU A 54 -8.28 9.67 2.01
CA GLU A 54 -8.83 10.84 1.33
C GLU A 54 -9.47 10.49 -0.02
N GLU A 55 -8.91 9.52 -0.74
CA GLU A 55 -9.39 9.16 -2.08
C GLU A 55 -10.58 8.19 -2.06
N TYR A 56 -10.51 7.18 -1.20
CA TYR A 56 -11.48 6.09 -1.17
C TYR A 56 -12.38 6.14 0.07
N TRP A 57 -12.13 7.03 1.03
CA TRP A 57 -12.92 7.20 2.27
C TRP A 57 -13.05 5.96 3.18
N CYS A 58 -12.35 4.86 2.92
CA CYS A 58 -12.73 3.60 3.54
C CYS A 58 -11.63 2.56 3.75
N ILE A 59 -10.35 2.95 3.75
CA ILE A 59 -9.27 2.02 4.11
C ILE A 59 -9.13 1.92 5.62
N GLU A 60 -9.24 0.70 6.12
CA GLU A 60 -9.03 0.37 7.52
C GLU A 60 -7.99 -0.72 7.70
N VAL A 61 -7.08 -0.51 8.64
CA VAL A 61 -6.09 -1.51 9.08
C VAL A 61 -6.56 -2.08 10.40
N ARG A 62 -6.90 -3.37 10.45
CA ARG A 62 -7.32 -4.08 11.66
C ARG A 62 -6.44 -5.29 11.91
N ILE A 63 -6.36 -5.73 13.16
CA ILE A 63 -5.82 -7.04 13.50
C ILE A 63 -7.01 -7.99 13.68
N ALA A 64 -7.09 -9.06 12.89
CA ALA A 64 -8.12 -10.09 12.97
C ALA A 64 -7.47 -11.46 12.85
N ASP A 65 -7.76 -12.36 13.79
CA ASP A 65 -7.15 -13.70 13.87
C ASP A 65 -5.61 -13.67 13.86
N GLY A 66 -5.06 -12.61 14.46
CA GLY A 66 -3.63 -12.30 14.47
C GLY A 66 -3.13 -11.61 13.20
N CYS A 67 -3.85 -11.70 12.08
CA CYS A 67 -3.44 -11.12 10.80
C CYS A 67 -3.74 -9.62 10.74
N TRP A 68 -2.89 -8.86 10.07
CA TRP A 68 -3.22 -7.48 9.69
C TRP A 68 -4.09 -7.53 8.44
N VAL A 69 -5.24 -6.89 8.50
CA VAL A 69 -6.18 -6.83 7.40
C VAL A 69 -6.35 -5.38 6.97
N ILE A 70 -6.10 -5.12 5.70
CA ILE A 70 -6.32 -3.83 5.06
C ILE A 70 -7.57 -3.99 4.19
N MET A 71 -8.64 -3.28 4.53
CA MET A 71 -9.95 -3.40 3.85
C MET A 71 -10.39 -2.07 3.28
N GLU A 72 -10.91 -2.11 2.05
CA GLU A 72 -11.71 -1.03 1.45
C GLU A 72 -13.20 -1.27 1.74
N LEU A 73 -13.82 -0.47 2.60
CA LEU A 73 -15.18 -0.73 3.11
C LEU A 73 -16.35 -0.29 2.19
N LEU A 74 -16.10 0.53 1.17
CA LEU A 74 -17.17 1.11 0.33
C LEU A 74 -17.38 0.40 -1.02
N ARG A 75 -16.51 -0.54 -1.38
CA ARG A 75 -16.61 -1.32 -2.63
C ARG A 75 -17.27 -2.67 -2.36
N THR A 76 -18.07 -3.16 -3.32
CA THR A 76 -18.74 -4.47 -3.23
C THR A 76 -18.33 -5.35 -4.43
N PRO A 77 -17.56 -6.44 -4.23
CA PRO A 77 -16.99 -6.90 -2.96
C PRO A 77 -15.84 -6.00 -2.47
N PRO A 78 -15.57 -5.96 -1.16
CA PRO A 78 -14.48 -5.16 -0.60
C PRO A 78 -13.13 -5.74 -1.02
N ILE A 79 -12.17 -4.87 -1.33
CA ILE A 79 -10.78 -5.28 -1.51
C ILE A 79 -10.22 -5.60 -0.13
N LYS A 80 -9.76 -6.84 0.06
CA LYS A 80 -9.16 -7.33 1.31
C LYS A 80 -7.75 -7.80 1.02
N VAL A 81 -6.77 -7.19 1.68
CA VAL A 81 -5.40 -7.70 1.73
C VAL A 81 -5.13 -8.19 3.13
N GLU A 82 -4.96 -9.51 3.24
CA GLU A 82 -4.60 -10.18 4.49
C GLU A 82 -3.09 -10.35 4.56
N VAL A 83 -2.51 -9.93 5.67
CA VAL A 83 -1.10 -10.07 5.98
C VAL A 83 -1.02 -10.97 7.21
N ASN A 84 -0.33 -12.10 7.07
CA ASN A 84 -0.26 -13.11 8.11
C ASN A 84 0.21 -12.57 9.46
N ALA A 85 -0.39 -13.09 10.53
CA ALA A 85 -0.09 -12.72 11.91
C ALA A 85 1.38 -12.90 12.32
N GLY A 86 2.02 -13.93 11.75
CA GLY A 86 3.41 -14.25 12.00
C GLY A 86 4.39 -13.38 11.22
N THR A 87 3.90 -12.47 10.38
CA THR A 87 4.74 -11.54 9.63
C THR A 87 5.29 -10.50 10.61
N PRO A 88 6.62 -10.34 10.71
CA PRO A 88 7.24 -9.37 11.61
C PRO A 88 6.67 -7.97 11.39
N PHE A 89 6.58 -7.16 12.45
CA PHE A 89 6.10 -5.78 12.36
C PHE A 89 6.90 -4.95 11.34
N GLU A 90 8.18 -5.28 11.14
CA GLU A 90 9.09 -4.70 10.14
C GLU A 90 8.61 -4.90 8.69
N LYS A 91 7.72 -5.87 8.45
CA LYS A 91 7.13 -6.15 7.13
C LYS A 91 5.76 -5.50 6.93
N LEU A 92 5.25 -4.79 7.94
CA LEU A 92 3.98 -4.07 7.84
C LEU A 92 4.02 -2.93 6.80
N PRO A 93 5.08 -2.10 6.73
CA PRO A 93 5.25 -1.11 5.66
C PRO A 93 5.12 -1.69 4.24
N GLU A 94 5.86 -2.76 3.97
CA GLU A 94 5.82 -3.50 2.70
C GLU A 94 4.39 -3.97 2.37
N ALA A 95 3.70 -4.56 3.35
CA ALA A 95 2.37 -5.11 3.14
C ALA A 95 1.31 -4.03 2.88
N ILE A 96 1.42 -2.87 3.54
CA ILE A 96 0.55 -1.72 3.26
C ILE A 96 0.81 -1.18 1.85
N CYS A 97 2.07 -1.07 1.43
CA CYS A 97 2.43 -0.64 0.08
C CYS A 97 1.83 -1.57 -0.99
N LYS A 98 1.93 -2.89 -0.79
CA LYS A 98 1.29 -3.87 -1.68
C LYS A 98 -0.22 -3.69 -1.74
N ALA A 99 -0.87 -3.53 -0.59
CA ALA A 99 -2.31 -3.32 -0.55
C ALA A 99 -2.75 -2.05 -1.26
N ALA A 100 -1.98 -0.97 -1.11
CA ALA A 100 -2.21 0.30 -1.78
C ALA A 100 -2.15 0.17 -3.31
N LEU A 101 -1.11 -0.50 -3.82
CA LEU A 101 -0.93 -0.74 -5.24
C LEU A 101 -2.03 -1.63 -5.82
N LEU A 102 -2.44 -2.68 -5.10
CA LEU A 102 -3.55 -3.54 -5.50
C LEU A 102 -4.87 -2.77 -5.58
N ALA A 103 -5.17 -1.93 -4.58
CA ALA A 103 -6.37 -1.09 -4.59
C ALA A 103 -6.39 -0.16 -5.81
N LYS A 104 -5.25 0.44 -6.17
CA LYS A 104 -5.13 1.28 -7.37
C LYS A 104 -5.33 0.49 -8.67
N LEU A 105 -4.67 -0.66 -8.79
CA LEU A 105 -4.79 -1.53 -9.97
C LEU A 105 -6.25 -1.96 -10.20
N GLU A 106 -6.97 -2.28 -9.14
CA GLU A 106 -8.38 -2.67 -9.22
C GLU A 106 -9.34 -1.50 -9.44
N ALA A 107 -8.97 -0.27 -9.07
CA ALA A 107 -9.76 0.93 -9.33
C ALA A 107 -9.62 1.43 -10.78
N GLY A 108 -8.47 1.24 -11.43
CA GLY A 108 -8.26 1.64 -12.84
C GLY A 108 -8.86 0.69 -13.89
N ASN A 109 -9.32 -0.50 -13.47
CA ASN A 109 -9.89 -1.53 -14.34
C ASN A 109 -11.44 -1.54 -14.38
N GLY A 110 -12.11 -0.53 -13.80
CA GLY A 110 -13.57 -0.36 -13.80
C GLY A 110 -13.98 0.92 -14.49
#